data_AF-A0A9D6F0Y9-F1
#
_entry.id   AF-A0A9D6F0Y9-F1
#
_cell.length_a   1.000
_cell.length_b   1.000
_cell.length_c   1.000
_cell.angle_alpha   90.00
_cell.angle_beta   90.00
_cell.angle_gamma   90.00
#
_symmetry.space_group_name_H-M   'P 1'
#
loop_
_entity.id
_entity.type
_entity.pdbx_description
1 polymer ?
#
loop_
_entity_poly.entity_id
_entity_poly.type
_entity_poly.pdbx_seq_one_letter_code
_entity_poly.pdbx_strand_id
1 'polypeptide(L)'
;MCHRLAFGLTILLCQPAWLLAQAKKDEPLDQLARMVKPLLVSSVPSLLYQRVDNWNHQAMIPVGVKWRGLRPRVTKSLRNHGEWRKMKLTAQNLAGTLDLRIYDVKNITPEKPTFKVFLTFQMGVEYEQQNWANGARLWSGSIRARTQLRVDMDCEDTLRFDTTKGPLPDFVFRLRVTSARVQYDKLVVEHINGIGGDGAKLIGKAAVDTLRRWRPSIERGLLEKAGAAIVKTADTREVRVGFGSLFKAK
;
A
#
# COMPACT_ATOMS: atom_id res chain seq x y z
N MET A 1 61.93 49.89 -21.42
CA MET A 1 61.28 48.78 -22.19
C MET A 1 61.35 47.53 -21.33
N CYS A 2 60.35 46.68 -21.10
CA CYS A 2 58.92 46.66 -21.36
C CYS A 2 58.34 45.53 -20.45
N HIS A 3 57.05 45.62 -20.11
CA HIS A 3 56.30 44.76 -19.20
C HIS A 3 56.26 43.25 -19.56
N ARG A 4 55.94 42.39 -18.57
CA ARG A 4 54.67 41.63 -18.57
C ARG A 4 54.34 40.96 -17.23
N LEU A 5 53.14 41.30 -16.76
CA LEU A 5 52.37 40.71 -15.68
C LEU A 5 51.90 39.29 -16.03
N ALA A 6 51.83 38.40 -15.03
CA ALA A 6 50.97 37.22 -15.07
C ALA A 6 50.18 37.13 -13.76
N PHE A 7 48.92 37.54 -13.86
CA PHE A 7 47.85 37.34 -12.88
C PHE A 7 47.48 35.84 -12.85
N GLY A 8 47.60 35.20 -11.68
CA GLY A 8 47.17 33.83 -11.44
C GLY A 8 46.17 33.77 -10.30
N LEU A 9 44.89 33.90 -10.67
CA LEU A 9 43.67 33.89 -9.88
C LEU A 9 43.59 32.82 -8.76
N THR A 10 43.68 33.24 -7.51
CA THR A 10 43.41 32.42 -6.32
C THR A 10 41.89 32.32 -6.10
N ILE A 11 41.25 31.26 -6.62
CA ILE A 11 39.86 30.94 -6.27
C ILE A 11 39.88 30.16 -4.96
N LEU A 12 39.66 30.87 -3.85
CA LEU A 12 39.28 30.29 -2.57
C LEU A 12 37.99 29.49 -2.76
N LEU A 13 38.07 28.17 -2.62
CA LEU A 13 36.92 27.28 -2.45
C LEU A 13 36.28 27.56 -1.08
N CYS A 14 35.44 28.58 -1.01
CA CYS A 14 34.50 28.77 0.07
C CYS A 14 33.40 27.70 -0.08
N GLN A 15 33.63 26.51 0.47
CA GLN A 15 32.59 25.50 0.54
C GLN A 15 31.47 26.01 1.44
N PRO A 16 30.21 26.11 0.97
CA PRO A 16 29.11 26.59 1.79
C PRO A 16 28.85 25.57 2.89
N ALA A 17 29.14 25.94 4.15
CA ALA A 17 28.88 25.17 5.37
C ALA A 17 27.38 24.83 5.59
N TRP A 18 26.50 25.18 4.65
CA TRP A 18 25.05 25.10 4.75
C TRP A 18 24.54 23.72 4.31
N LEU A 19 25.36 22.94 3.60
CA LEU A 19 25.04 21.55 3.20
C LEU A 19 25.19 20.52 4.34
N LEU A 20 25.94 20.84 5.40
CA LEU A 20 26.12 19.94 6.56
C LEU A 20 25.08 20.12 7.66
N ALA A 21 24.28 21.19 7.63
CA ALA A 21 23.33 21.52 8.71
C ALA A 21 22.00 20.76 8.64
N GLN A 22 21.65 20.13 7.50
CA GLN A 22 20.38 19.39 7.37
C GLN A 22 20.47 17.93 7.87
N ALA A 23 21.67 17.34 7.93
CA ALA A 23 21.81 15.91 8.24
C ALA A 23 21.51 15.52 9.70
N LYS A 24 21.46 16.47 10.64
CA LYS A 24 21.33 16.19 12.08
C LYS A 24 19.90 16.25 12.63
N LYS A 25 18.93 16.70 11.83
CA LYS A 25 17.55 16.97 12.30
C LYS A 25 16.63 15.75 12.26
N ASP A 26 17.00 14.70 11.53
CA ASP A 26 16.14 13.53 11.29
C ASP A 26 16.37 12.38 12.29
N GLU A 27 17.45 12.41 13.07
CA GLU A 27 17.83 11.36 14.02
C GLU A 27 16.73 10.94 15.03
N PRO A 28 15.97 11.85 15.67
CA PRO A 28 14.86 11.45 16.55
C PRO A 28 13.66 10.85 15.79
N LEU A 29 13.44 11.25 14.53
CA LEU A 29 12.35 10.72 13.71
C LEU A 29 12.68 9.32 13.17
N ASP A 30 13.94 9.09 12.85
CA ASP A 30 14.45 7.78 12.47
C ASP A 30 14.37 6.78 13.64
N GLN A 31 14.62 7.23 14.87
CA GLN A 31 14.42 6.39 16.06
C GLN A 31 12.96 6.02 16.25
N LEU A 32 12.03 6.97 16.11
CA LEU A 32 10.59 6.71 16.16
C LEU A 32 10.18 5.70 15.08
N ALA A 33 10.64 5.88 13.84
CA ALA A 33 10.35 4.96 12.75
C ALA A 33 10.85 3.54 13.05
N ARG A 34 12.05 3.40 13.63
CA ARG A 34 12.60 2.10 14.06
C ARG A 34 11.77 1.43 15.15
N MET A 35 11.21 2.19 16.10
CA MET A 35 10.34 1.67 17.17
C MET A 35 8.96 1.25 16.64
N VAL A 36 8.39 2.00 15.69
CA VAL A 36 7.07 1.73 15.12
C VAL A 36 7.10 0.57 14.11
N LYS A 37 8.21 0.39 13.40
CA LYS A 37 8.39 -0.67 12.40
C LYS A 37 7.97 -2.08 12.88
N PRO A 38 8.46 -2.62 14.01
CA PRO A 38 8.06 -3.96 14.47
C PRO A 38 6.55 -4.07 14.77
N LEU A 39 5.93 -3.00 15.29
CA LEU A 39 4.49 -2.97 15.52
C LEU A 39 3.69 -3.04 14.21
N LEU A 40 4.14 -2.33 13.18
CA LEU A 40 3.55 -2.41 11.84
C LEU A 40 3.74 -3.81 11.22
N VAL A 41 4.93 -4.41 11.36
CA VAL A 41 5.18 -5.76 10.86
C VAL A 41 4.23 -6.77 11.50
N SER A 42 3.96 -6.64 12.79
CA SER A 42 3.06 -7.54 13.52
C SER A 42 1.57 -7.33 13.23
N SER A 43 1.18 -6.14 12.78
CA SER A 43 -0.24 -5.76 12.60
C SER A 43 -0.71 -5.83 11.16
N VAL A 44 0.20 -5.75 10.17
CA VAL A 44 -0.16 -5.86 8.76
C VAL A 44 -0.37 -7.34 8.40
N PRO A 45 -1.57 -7.73 7.93
CA PRO A 45 -1.83 -9.11 7.55
C PRO A 45 -1.02 -9.49 6.31
N SER A 46 -0.66 -10.78 6.21
CA SER A 46 0.04 -11.32 5.03
C SER A 46 -0.82 -11.26 3.76
N LEU A 47 -2.15 -11.31 3.90
CA LEU A 47 -3.12 -11.09 2.82
C LEU A 47 -3.67 -9.67 2.90
N LEU A 48 -3.32 -8.83 1.93
CA LEU A 48 -3.74 -7.43 1.89
C LEU A 48 -5.09 -7.27 1.21
N TYR A 49 -5.31 -8.04 0.14
CA TYR A 49 -6.53 -7.97 -0.65
C TYR A 49 -6.75 -9.27 -1.39
N GLN A 50 -8.02 -9.67 -1.49
CA GLN A 50 -8.43 -10.79 -2.31
C GLN A 50 -9.72 -10.43 -3.04
N ARG A 51 -9.76 -10.74 -4.33
CA ARG A 51 -10.96 -10.63 -5.15
C ARG A 51 -11.20 -11.91 -5.90
N VAL A 52 -12.45 -12.32 -5.94
CA VAL A 52 -12.90 -13.55 -6.56
C VAL A 52 -14.15 -13.20 -7.37
N ASP A 53 -14.02 -13.19 -8.69
CA ASP A 53 -15.09 -12.86 -9.63
C ASP A 53 -15.55 -14.13 -10.34
N ASN A 54 -16.85 -14.41 -10.30
CA ASN A 54 -17.52 -15.55 -10.96
C ASN A 54 -16.93 -16.93 -10.66
N TRP A 55 -16.15 -17.07 -9.58
CA TRP A 55 -15.57 -18.35 -9.23
C TRP A 55 -16.66 -19.35 -8.83
N ASN A 56 -16.56 -20.59 -9.33
CA ASN A 56 -17.60 -21.61 -9.20
C ASN A 56 -18.96 -21.21 -9.81
N HIS A 57 -19.01 -20.20 -10.71
CA HIS A 57 -20.25 -19.83 -11.37
C HIS A 57 -20.74 -20.96 -12.28
N GLN A 58 -22.02 -21.32 -12.13
CA GLN A 58 -22.70 -22.32 -12.92
C GLN A 58 -23.86 -21.70 -13.68
N ALA A 59 -24.01 -22.10 -14.94
CA ALA A 59 -25.14 -21.72 -15.78
C ALA A 59 -25.96 -22.94 -16.18
N MET A 60 -27.25 -22.71 -16.45
CA MET A 60 -28.16 -23.72 -16.99
C MET A 60 -27.89 -23.93 -18.48
N ILE A 61 -27.06 -24.92 -18.80
CA ILE A 61 -26.64 -25.23 -20.18
C ILE A 61 -27.51 -26.35 -20.75
N PRO A 62 -27.97 -26.26 -22.00
CA PRO A 62 -28.62 -27.37 -22.68
C PRO A 62 -27.63 -28.52 -22.91
N VAL A 63 -27.91 -29.70 -22.34
CA VAL A 63 -27.02 -30.88 -22.39
C VAL A 63 -27.53 -31.96 -23.35
N GLY A 64 -28.81 -31.91 -23.72
CA GLY A 64 -29.36 -32.85 -24.69
C GLY A 64 -30.82 -32.60 -24.99
N VAL A 65 -31.35 -33.37 -25.93
CA VAL A 65 -32.77 -33.35 -26.31
C VAL A 65 -33.39 -34.67 -25.88
N LYS A 66 -34.39 -34.61 -25.01
CA LYS A 66 -35.22 -35.75 -24.64
C LYS A 66 -36.49 -35.72 -25.48
N TRP A 67 -36.75 -36.79 -26.20
CA TRP A 67 -37.97 -36.95 -26.98
C TRP A 67 -39.10 -37.46 -26.09
N ARG A 68 -40.29 -36.86 -26.20
CA ARG A 68 -41.53 -37.39 -25.61
C ARG A 68 -42.57 -37.42 -26.73
N GLY A 69 -42.67 -38.56 -27.42
CA GLY A 69 -43.38 -38.67 -28.69
C GLY A 69 -42.71 -37.80 -29.77
N LEU A 70 -43.51 -37.03 -30.52
CA LEU A 70 -43.03 -36.12 -31.58
C LEU A 70 -42.53 -34.75 -31.07
N ARG A 71 -42.55 -34.49 -29.75
CA ARG A 71 -42.15 -33.18 -29.19
C ARG A 71 -40.75 -33.26 -28.55
N PRO A 72 -39.73 -32.55 -29.09
CA PRO A 72 -38.42 -32.47 -28.46
C PRO A 72 -38.47 -31.56 -27.21
N ARG A 73 -37.88 -32.02 -26.10
CA ARG A 73 -37.62 -31.18 -24.92
C ARG A 73 -36.13 -31.07 -24.68
N VAL A 74 -35.63 -29.84 -24.68
CA VAL A 74 -34.25 -29.55 -24.32
C VAL A 74 -34.07 -29.77 -22.82
N THR A 75 -33.19 -30.70 -22.45
CA THR A 75 -32.80 -30.94 -21.06
C THR A 75 -31.63 -30.03 -20.73
N LYS A 76 -31.77 -29.23 -19.69
CA LYS A 76 -30.72 -28.33 -19.20
C LYS A 76 -30.13 -28.89 -17.91
N SER A 77 -28.82 -28.73 -17.71
CA SER A 77 -28.17 -29.04 -16.43
C SER A 77 -27.27 -27.88 -16.00
N LEU A 78 -27.04 -27.76 -14.69
CA LEU A 78 -26.05 -26.85 -14.15
C LEU A 78 -24.65 -27.31 -14.56
N ARG A 79 -23.88 -26.41 -15.18
CA ARG A 79 -22.49 -26.65 -15.57
C ARG A 79 -21.68 -25.40 -15.31
N ASN A 80 -20.40 -25.59 -14.96
CA ASN A 80 -19.45 -24.49 -14.79
C ASN A 80 -19.37 -23.69 -16.10
N HIS A 81 -19.52 -22.37 -15.99
CA HIS A 81 -19.60 -21.51 -17.16
C HIS A 81 -19.06 -20.11 -16.88
N GLY A 82 -18.60 -19.47 -17.95
CA GLY A 82 -18.15 -18.08 -17.94
C GLY A 82 -16.67 -17.93 -17.61
N GLU A 83 -16.29 -16.67 -17.46
CA GLU A 83 -14.93 -16.27 -17.11
C GLU A 83 -14.80 -16.15 -15.60
N TRP A 84 -13.90 -16.92 -15.02
CA TRP A 84 -13.61 -16.94 -13.60
C TRP A 84 -12.27 -16.24 -13.38
N ARG A 85 -12.24 -15.30 -12.43
CA ARG A 85 -11.03 -14.54 -12.13
C ARG A 85 -10.81 -14.52 -10.64
N LYS A 86 -9.56 -14.68 -10.23
CA LYS A 86 -9.14 -14.62 -8.84
C LYS A 86 -7.87 -13.81 -8.76
N MET A 87 -7.85 -12.83 -7.87
CA MET A 87 -6.66 -12.03 -7.62
C MET A 87 -6.36 -11.97 -6.13
N LYS A 88 -5.09 -12.06 -5.79
CA LYS A 88 -4.58 -12.05 -4.42
C LYS A 88 -3.40 -11.09 -4.34
N LEU A 89 -3.44 -10.18 -3.38
CA LEU A 89 -2.33 -9.30 -3.01
C LEU A 89 -1.81 -9.71 -1.65
N THR A 90 -0.52 -9.95 -1.56
CA THR A 90 0.14 -10.44 -0.34
C THR A 90 1.32 -9.57 0.05
N ALA A 91 1.50 -9.30 1.33
CA ALA A 91 2.73 -8.69 1.83
C ALA A 91 3.83 -9.75 1.88
N GLN A 92 4.93 -9.52 1.16
CA GLN A 92 6.03 -10.46 1.01
C GLN A 92 7.18 -10.03 1.91
N ASN A 93 7.57 -10.89 2.86
CA ASN A 93 8.65 -10.66 3.81
C ASN A 93 8.64 -9.23 4.39
N LEU A 94 7.56 -8.87 5.07
CA LEU A 94 7.38 -7.50 5.57
C LEU A 94 8.50 -7.10 6.55
N ALA A 95 8.94 -8.01 7.41
CA ALA A 95 10.04 -7.76 8.36
C ALA A 95 11.34 -7.32 7.65
N GLY A 96 11.69 -7.97 6.54
CA GLY A 96 12.91 -7.69 5.79
C GLY A 96 12.79 -6.58 4.74
N THR A 97 11.58 -6.28 4.25
CA THR A 97 11.38 -5.38 3.11
C THR A 97 10.70 -4.06 3.46
N LEU A 98 10.11 -3.95 4.65
CA LEU A 98 9.48 -2.73 5.11
C LEU A 98 10.52 -1.64 5.39
N ASP A 99 10.40 -0.52 4.71
CA ASP A 99 11.11 0.72 5.01
C ASP A 99 10.06 1.78 5.36
N LEU A 100 10.22 2.37 6.54
CA LEU A 100 9.36 3.41 7.10
C LEU A 100 10.25 4.60 7.40
N ARG A 101 9.89 5.76 6.85
CA ARG A 101 10.58 7.02 7.13
C ARG A 101 9.57 8.08 7.49
N ILE A 102 9.91 8.87 8.50
CA ILE A 102 9.13 10.02 8.93
C ILE A 102 10.04 11.23 8.75
N TYR A 103 9.61 12.21 7.97
CA TYR A 103 10.47 13.34 7.59
C TYR A 103 9.64 14.60 7.37
N ASP A 104 10.33 15.71 7.14
CA ASP A 104 9.74 17.02 6.81
C ASP A 104 8.71 17.48 7.85
N VAL A 105 9.06 17.37 9.14
CA VAL A 105 8.23 17.90 10.24
C VAL A 105 8.26 19.43 10.19
N LYS A 106 7.11 20.02 9.87
CA LYS A 106 6.88 21.47 9.86
C LYS A 106 5.85 21.82 10.90
N ASN A 107 6.16 22.79 11.74
CA ASN A 107 5.19 23.38 12.64
C ASN A 107 4.53 24.56 11.90
N ILE A 108 3.42 24.29 11.20
CA ILE A 108 2.66 25.35 10.51
C ILE A 108 1.99 26.27 11.54
N THR A 109 1.59 25.71 12.68
CA THR A 109 1.03 26.41 13.85
C THR A 109 1.50 25.65 15.10
N PRO A 110 1.67 26.31 16.27
CA PRO A 110 2.09 25.61 17.51
C PRO A 110 1.23 24.39 17.87
N GLU A 111 -0.03 24.36 17.42
CA GLU A 111 -1.00 23.29 17.69
C GLU A 111 -1.14 22.26 16.55
N LYS A 112 -0.50 22.48 15.39
CA LYS A 112 -0.66 21.67 14.17
C LYS A 112 0.69 21.37 13.50
N PRO A 113 1.48 20.43 14.05
CA PRO A 113 2.62 19.89 13.34
C PRO A 113 2.16 19.05 12.14
N THR A 114 2.76 19.30 10.99
CA THR A 114 2.57 18.50 9.77
C THR A 114 3.84 17.73 9.49
N PHE A 115 3.73 16.47 9.10
CA PHE A 115 4.87 15.61 8.81
C PHE A 115 4.52 14.64 7.69
N LYS A 116 5.56 14.12 7.04
CA LYS A 116 5.41 13.16 5.94
C LYS A 116 5.83 11.79 6.38
N VAL A 117 5.06 10.79 5.99
CA VAL A 117 5.35 9.38 6.23
C VAL A 117 5.53 8.69 4.90
N PHE A 118 6.70 8.11 4.70
CA PHE A 118 7.01 7.25 3.57
C PHE A 118 7.04 5.80 4.04
N LEU A 119 6.28 4.96 3.36
CA LEU A 119 6.18 3.54 3.63
C LEU A 119 6.45 2.77 2.34
N THR A 120 7.37 1.82 2.36
CA THR A 120 7.56 0.91 1.23
C THR A 120 7.82 -0.52 1.68
N PHE A 121 7.26 -1.49 0.95
CA PHE A 121 7.52 -2.91 1.18
C PHE A 121 7.23 -3.73 -0.08
N GLN A 122 7.70 -4.99 -0.11
CA GLN A 122 7.43 -5.88 -1.24
C GLN A 122 6.05 -6.53 -1.14
N MET A 123 5.35 -6.54 -2.27
CA MET A 123 4.03 -7.14 -2.43
C MET A 123 4.07 -8.21 -3.52
N GLY A 124 3.42 -9.34 -3.26
CA GLY A 124 3.17 -10.40 -4.23
C GLY A 124 1.77 -10.27 -4.81
N VAL A 125 1.68 -10.31 -6.12
CA VAL A 125 0.44 -10.29 -6.90
C VAL A 125 0.26 -11.66 -7.54
N GLU A 126 -0.81 -12.35 -7.19
CA GLU A 126 -1.23 -13.57 -7.87
C GLU A 126 -2.54 -13.27 -8.60
N TYR A 127 -2.57 -13.55 -9.90
CA TYR A 127 -3.76 -13.42 -10.73
C TYR A 127 -4.02 -14.74 -11.43
N GLU A 128 -5.22 -15.25 -11.32
CA GLU A 128 -5.67 -16.48 -11.96
C GLU A 128 -6.92 -16.19 -12.77
N GLN A 129 -6.93 -16.68 -14.01
CA GLN A 129 -8.07 -16.58 -14.90
C GLN A 129 -8.35 -17.93 -15.52
N GLN A 130 -9.61 -18.36 -15.45
CA GLN A 130 -10.10 -19.56 -16.11
C GLN A 130 -11.29 -19.19 -17.00
N ASN A 131 -11.39 -19.84 -18.16
CA ASN A 131 -12.56 -19.71 -19.03
C ASN A 131 -13.25 -21.07 -19.15
N TRP A 132 -14.55 -21.10 -18.83
CA TRP A 132 -15.37 -22.29 -18.82
C TRP A 132 -16.51 -22.19 -19.83
N ALA A 133 -16.66 -23.21 -20.67
CA ALA A 133 -17.80 -23.36 -21.57
C ALA A 133 -18.43 -24.73 -21.36
N ASN A 134 -19.73 -24.75 -21.08
CA ASN A 134 -20.52 -25.99 -20.96
C ASN A 134 -19.96 -27.02 -19.97
N GLY A 135 -19.30 -26.58 -18.90
CA GLY A 135 -18.67 -27.46 -17.91
C GLY A 135 -17.27 -27.94 -18.29
N ALA A 136 -16.76 -27.57 -19.47
CA ALA A 136 -15.38 -27.80 -19.87
C ALA A 136 -14.54 -26.54 -19.64
N ARG A 137 -13.35 -26.70 -19.06
CA ARG A 137 -12.38 -25.61 -18.91
C ARG A 137 -11.66 -25.43 -20.24
N LEU A 138 -12.01 -24.38 -20.97
CA LEU A 138 -11.39 -24.04 -22.26
C LEU A 138 -9.97 -23.55 -22.09
N TRP A 139 -9.73 -22.73 -21.06
CA TRP A 139 -8.43 -22.13 -20.81
C TRP A 139 -8.22 -21.85 -19.32
N SER A 140 -6.95 -21.88 -18.91
CA SER A 140 -6.50 -21.55 -17.56
C SER A 140 -5.16 -20.84 -17.66
N GLY A 141 -5.10 -19.60 -17.19
CA GLY A 141 -3.87 -18.83 -17.07
C GLY A 141 -3.65 -18.41 -15.63
N SER A 142 -2.40 -18.40 -15.19
CA SER A 142 -2.05 -17.75 -13.93
C SER A 142 -0.77 -16.95 -14.05
N ILE A 143 -0.74 -15.81 -13.36
CA ILE A 143 0.40 -14.92 -13.24
C ILE A 143 0.76 -14.81 -11.78
N ARG A 144 2.06 -14.91 -11.51
CA ARG A 144 2.67 -14.44 -10.28
C ARG A 144 3.63 -13.31 -10.59
N ALA A 145 3.48 -12.21 -9.88
CA ALA A 145 4.36 -11.06 -9.99
C ALA A 145 4.74 -10.54 -8.61
N ARG A 146 5.93 -9.95 -8.51
CA ARG A 146 6.38 -9.17 -7.37
C ARG A 146 6.37 -7.70 -7.75
N THR A 147 5.99 -6.84 -6.82
CA THR A 147 6.06 -5.38 -6.98
C THR A 147 6.41 -4.76 -5.65
N GLN A 148 7.04 -3.60 -5.68
CA GLN A 148 7.30 -2.80 -4.51
C GLN A 148 6.18 -1.77 -4.35
N LEU A 149 5.43 -1.86 -3.26
CA LEU A 149 4.47 -0.83 -2.90
C LEU A 149 5.23 0.35 -2.30
N ARG A 150 4.90 1.56 -2.74
CA ARG A 150 5.32 2.81 -2.11
C ARG A 150 4.08 3.61 -1.75
N VAL A 151 4.02 4.07 -0.51
CA VAL A 151 2.93 4.89 0.00
C VAL A 151 3.54 6.14 0.60
N ASP A 152 3.20 7.28 0.02
CA ASP A 152 3.58 8.61 0.52
C ASP A 152 2.35 9.22 1.18
N MET A 153 2.43 9.49 2.48
CA MET A 153 1.34 10.09 3.25
C MET A 153 1.77 11.45 3.79
N ASP A 154 0.91 12.44 3.59
CA ASP A 154 1.01 13.72 4.27
C ASP A 154 0.10 13.65 5.51
N CYS A 155 0.68 13.83 6.69
CA CYS A 155 0.00 13.72 7.97
C CYS A 155 -0.01 15.08 8.67
N GLU A 156 -1.15 15.42 9.27
CA GLU A 156 -1.31 16.50 10.21
C GLU A 156 -1.57 15.89 11.58
N ASP A 157 -0.90 16.38 12.60
CA ASP A 157 -1.29 16.10 13.97
C ASP A 157 -1.89 17.36 14.60
N THR A 158 -2.87 17.17 15.47
CA THR A 158 -3.47 18.24 16.26
C THR A 158 -3.32 17.88 17.72
N LEU A 159 -2.50 18.63 18.44
CA LEU A 159 -2.35 18.47 19.87
C LEU A 159 -3.35 19.40 20.57
N ARG A 160 -4.32 18.85 21.27
CA ARG A 160 -5.24 19.61 22.13
C ARG A 160 -4.93 19.35 23.59
N PHE A 161 -4.81 20.42 24.35
CA PHE A 161 -4.70 20.39 25.80
C PHE A 161 -6.08 20.56 26.39
N ASP A 162 -6.57 19.54 27.09
CA ASP A 162 -7.84 19.62 27.81
C ASP A 162 -7.56 19.65 29.32
N THR A 163 -7.76 20.81 29.93
CA THR A 163 -7.60 21.03 31.39
C THR A 163 -8.89 20.81 32.17
N THR A 164 -9.95 20.26 31.55
CA THR A 164 -11.30 20.32 32.13
C THR A 164 -11.59 19.20 33.15
N LYS A 165 -10.72 18.19 33.33
CA LYS A 165 -11.01 17.00 34.17
C LYS A 165 -9.92 16.56 35.16
N GLY A 166 -9.15 17.49 35.74
CA GLY A 166 -8.29 17.17 36.88
C GLY A 166 -7.11 18.12 37.09
N PRO A 167 -6.26 17.88 38.10
CA PRO A 167 -5.05 18.67 38.37
C PRO A 167 -3.92 18.43 37.36
N LEU A 168 -4.11 17.56 36.37
CA LEU A 168 -3.14 17.27 35.31
C LEU A 168 -3.81 17.48 33.95
N PRO A 169 -3.14 18.18 33.01
CA PRO A 169 -3.68 18.38 31.67
C PRO A 169 -3.74 17.05 30.92
N ASP A 170 -4.90 16.77 30.31
CA ASP A 170 -5.04 15.67 29.37
C ASP A 170 -4.52 16.10 27.99
N PHE A 171 -3.64 15.29 27.40
CA PHE A 171 -3.10 15.51 26.06
C PHE A 171 -3.91 14.69 25.05
N VAL A 172 -4.59 15.36 24.13
CA VAL A 172 -5.31 14.71 23.02
C VAL A 172 -4.49 14.87 21.74
N PHE A 173 -3.89 13.77 21.27
CA PHE A 173 -3.15 13.70 20.02
C PHE A 173 -4.07 13.22 18.89
N ARG A 174 -4.36 14.07 17.91
CA ARG A 174 -5.24 13.72 16.78
C ARG A 174 -4.45 13.72 15.47
N LEU A 175 -4.05 12.53 15.05
CA LEU A 175 -3.48 12.32 13.73
C LEU A 175 -4.58 12.41 12.66
N ARG A 176 -4.29 13.05 11.53
CA ARG A 176 -5.13 13.13 10.33
C ARG A 176 -4.26 12.96 9.10
N VAL A 177 -4.58 12.00 8.24
CA VAL A 177 -3.94 11.88 6.92
C VAL A 177 -4.66 12.84 5.96
N THR A 178 -3.95 13.82 5.43
CA THR A 178 -4.51 14.80 4.48
C THR A 178 -4.40 14.32 3.04
N SER A 179 -3.31 13.63 2.73
CA SER A 179 -3.03 13.11 1.40
C SER A 179 -2.37 11.73 1.53
N ALA A 180 -2.74 10.82 0.65
CA ALA A 180 -2.05 9.54 0.49
C ALA A 180 -1.88 9.26 -1.01
N ARG A 181 -0.65 8.97 -1.41
CA ARG A 181 -0.30 8.58 -2.77
C ARG A 181 0.26 7.18 -2.75
N VAL A 182 -0.34 6.29 -3.55
CA VAL A 182 0.13 4.92 -3.68
C VAL A 182 0.80 4.77 -5.03
N GLN A 183 2.00 4.19 -5.04
CA GLN A 183 2.78 3.90 -6.23
C GLN A 183 3.17 2.43 -6.23
N TYR A 184 3.24 1.84 -7.42
CA TYR A 184 3.71 0.47 -7.63
C TYR A 184 4.98 0.54 -8.46
N ASP A 185 6.09 0.20 -7.83
CA ASP A 185 7.41 0.21 -8.45
C ASP A 185 7.88 -1.22 -8.70
N LYS A 186 8.83 -1.38 -9.62
CA LYS A 186 9.55 -2.65 -9.87
C LYS A 186 8.62 -3.86 -10.00
N LEU A 187 7.62 -3.75 -10.87
CA LEU A 187 6.79 -4.90 -11.22
C LEU A 187 7.64 -5.92 -11.99
N VAL A 188 7.90 -7.06 -11.37
CA VAL A 188 8.63 -8.20 -11.95
C VAL A 188 7.66 -9.35 -12.04
N VAL A 189 7.39 -9.81 -13.26
CA VAL A 189 6.59 -11.02 -13.48
C VAL A 189 7.50 -12.23 -13.32
N GLU A 190 7.16 -13.11 -12.39
CA GLU A 190 7.98 -14.29 -12.07
C GLU A 190 7.54 -15.51 -12.85
N HIS A 191 6.22 -15.70 -12.92
CA HIS A 191 5.66 -16.92 -13.46
C HIS A 191 4.41 -16.62 -14.26
N ILE A 192 4.34 -17.20 -15.45
CA ILE A 192 3.15 -17.17 -16.30
C ILE A 192 2.86 -18.61 -16.72
N ASN A 193 1.77 -19.15 -16.21
CA ASN A 193 1.25 -20.45 -16.65
C ASN A 193 0.20 -20.26 -17.74
N GLY A 194 0.23 -21.16 -18.72
CA GLY A 194 -0.89 -21.40 -19.62
C GLY A 194 -0.76 -20.82 -21.03
N ILE A 195 0.19 -19.93 -21.32
CA ILE A 195 0.49 -19.45 -22.68
C ILE A 195 1.96 -18.99 -22.79
N GLY A 196 2.73 -19.55 -23.74
CA GLY A 196 4.06 -19.04 -24.11
C GLY A 196 3.97 -17.93 -25.17
N GLY A 197 4.91 -16.98 -25.16
CA GLY A 197 5.01 -15.93 -26.19
C GLY A 197 4.02 -14.77 -26.00
N ASP A 198 3.29 -14.38 -27.06
CA ASP A 198 2.44 -13.18 -27.06
C ASP A 198 1.25 -13.22 -26.07
N GLY A 199 0.79 -14.40 -25.68
CA GLY A 199 -0.19 -14.53 -24.61
C GLY A 199 0.35 -14.10 -23.25
N ALA A 200 1.63 -14.32 -22.96
CA ALA A 200 2.27 -13.83 -21.74
C ALA A 200 2.27 -12.28 -21.71
N LYS A 201 2.52 -11.63 -22.85
CA LYS A 201 2.43 -10.16 -22.97
C LYS A 201 1.00 -9.67 -22.77
N LEU A 202 0.01 -10.37 -23.34
CA LEU A 202 -1.42 -10.04 -23.21
C LEU A 202 -1.90 -10.13 -21.77
N ILE A 203 -1.58 -11.21 -21.06
CA ILE A 203 -2.00 -11.38 -19.66
C ILE A 203 -1.19 -10.43 -18.75
N GLY A 204 0.09 -10.20 -19.05
CA GLY A 204 0.90 -9.18 -18.35
C GLY A 204 0.30 -7.78 -18.49
N LYS A 205 -0.13 -7.40 -19.70
CA LYS A 205 -0.84 -6.14 -19.95
C LYS A 205 -2.18 -6.09 -19.22
N ALA A 206 -2.96 -7.17 -19.26
CA ALA A 206 -4.23 -7.26 -18.54
C ALA A 206 -4.06 -7.13 -17.02
N ALA A 207 -3.00 -7.73 -16.45
CA ALA A 207 -2.68 -7.59 -15.03
C ALA A 207 -2.28 -6.15 -14.67
N VAL A 208 -1.44 -5.51 -15.50
CA VAL A 208 -1.07 -4.09 -15.32
C VAL A 208 -2.28 -3.18 -15.44
N ASP A 209 -3.12 -3.37 -16.46
CA ASP A 209 -4.32 -2.56 -16.69
C ASP A 209 -5.34 -2.75 -15.56
N THR A 210 -5.44 -3.97 -15.02
CA THR A 210 -6.28 -4.27 -13.85
C THR A 210 -5.75 -3.59 -12.60
N LEU A 211 -4.44 -3.67 -12.33
CA LEU A 211 -3.79 -2.97 -11.22
C LEU A 211 -3.96 -1.45 -11.34
N ARG A 212 -3.78 -0.89 -12.54
CA ARG A 212 -3.97 0.55 -12.81
C ARG A 212 -5.41 0.98 -12.60
N ARG A 213 -6.38 0.19 -13.06
CA ARG A 213 -7.82 0.47 -12.85
C ARG A 213 -8.18 0.46 -11.36
N TRP A 214 -7.48 -0.34 -10.56
CA TRP A 214 -7.80 -0.51 -9.13
C TRP A 214 -7.05 0.46 -8.22
N ARG A 215 -5.93 1.04 -8.67
CA ARG A 215 -5.17 2.04 -7.93
C ARG A 215 -6.04 3.11 -7.25
N PRO A 216 -7.02 3.76 -7.93
CA PRO A 216 -7.85 4.79 -7.29
C PRO A 216 -8.75 4.24 -6.18
N SER A 217 -9.18 2.98 -6.29
CA SER A 217 -10.01 2.32 -5.27
C SER A 217 -9.19 1.86 -4.06
N ILE A 218 -7.93 1.49 -4.27
CA ILE A 218 -7.00 1.14 -3.19
C ILE A 218 -6.57 2.41 -2.44
N GLU A 219 -6.31 3.51 -3.15
CA GLU A 219 -6.01 4.82 -2.54
C GLU A 219 -7.20 5.32 -1.69
N ARG A 220 -8.43 5.28 -2.24
CA ARG A 220 -9.64 5.61 -1.47
C ARG A 220 -9.84 4.68 -0.29
N GLY A 221 -9.73 3.37 -0.49
CA GLY A 221 -9.87 2.39 0.58
C GLY A 221 -8.79 2.50 1.65
N LEU A 222 -7.56 2.90 1.29
CA LEU A 222 -6.49 3.20 2.26
C LEU A 222 -6.77 4.49 3.01
N LEU A 223 -7.26 5.54 2.37
CA LEU A 223 -7.65 6.77 3.06
C LEU A 223 -8.83 6.53 4.02
N GLU A 224 -9.85 5.79 3.58
CA GLU A 224 -11.00 5.42 4.40
C GLU A 224 -10.60 4.49 5.54
N LYS A 225 -9.76 3.47 5.29
CA LYS A 225 -9.27 2.56 6.34
C LYS A 225 -8.26 3.20 7.25
N ALA A 226 -7.38 4.08 6.77
CA ALA A 226 -6.46 4.84 7.60
C ALA A 226 -7.25 5.82 8.46
N GLY A 227 -8.22 6.54 7.86
CA GLY A 227 -9.15 7.39 8.59
C GLY A 227 -9.94 6.61 9.65
N ALA A 228 -10.51 5.45 9.29
CA ALA A 228 -11.26 4.61 10.21
C ALA A 228 -10.37 3.95 11.28
N ALA A 229 -9.16 3.54 10.96
CA ALA A 229 -8.19 3.00 11.92
C ALA A 229 -7.69 4.10 12.85
N ILE A 230 -7.48 5.31 12.36
CA ILE A 230 -7.14 6.48 13.18
C ILE A 230 -8.33 6.86 14.07
N VAL A 231 -9.55 6.95 13.56
CA VAL A 231 -10.75 7.28 14.35
C VAL A 231 -11.02 6.18 15.38
N LYS A 232 -10.93 4.90 14.99
CA LYS A 232 -11.08 3.77 15.92
C LYS A 232 -9.96 3.74 16.95
N THR A 233 -8.72 4.04 16.58
CA THR A 233 -7.61 4.08 17.56
C THR A 233 -7.63 5.36 18.39
N ALA A 234 -8.16 6.47 17.89
CA ALA A 234 -8.37 7.72 18.64
C ALA A 234 -9.54 7.61 19.63
N ASP A 235 -10.62 6.91 19.26
CA ASP A 235 -11.73 6.59 20.17
C ASP A 235 -11.34 5.51 21.17
N THR A 236 -10.46 4.56 20.80
CA THR A 236 -10.11 3.41 21.67
C THR A 236 -8.80 3.62 22.44
N ARG A 237 -7.96 4.60 22.08
CA ARG A 237 -6.70 4.95 22.75
C ARG A 237 -6.43 6.44 22.64
N GLU A 238 -7.03 7.19 23.57
CA GLU A 238 -6.33 8.33 24.17
C GLU A 238 -4.93 7.86 24.54
N VAL A 239 -3.90 8.26 23.78
CA VAL A 239 -2.51 8.03 24.19
C VAL A 239 -2.25 9.04 25.30
N ARG A 240 -2.75 8.72 26.50
CA ARG A 240 -2.45 9.44 27.74
C ARG A 240 -0.98 9.24 28.04
N VAL A 241 -0.12 10.09 27.48
CA VAL A 241 1.26 10.20 27.95
C VAL A 241 1.21 10.98 29.27
N GLY A 242 0.78 10.30 30.33
CA GLY A 242 0.82 10.85 31.68
C GLY A 242 2.27 10.90 32.16
N PHE A 243 2.78 12.11 32.42
CA PHE A 243 4.08 12.35 33.05
C PHE A 243 4.25 11.58 34.38
N GLY A 244 3.16 11.13 35.02
CA GLY A 244 3.20 10.27 36.21
C GLY A 244 3.85 8.89 36.00
N SER A 245 3.99 8.41 34.76
CA SER A 245 4.67 7.15 34.44
C SER A 245 6.20 7.29 34.35
N LEU A 246 6.72 8.50 34.13
CA LEU A 246 8.16 8.79 34.11
C LEU A 246 8.74 9.05 35.51
N PHE A 247 7.92 9.39 36.50
CA PHE A 247 8.36 9.63 37.89
C PHE A 247 8.18 8.41 38.83
N LYS A 248 7.72 7.27 38.32
CA LYS A 248 7.58 6.01 39.08
C LYS A 248 8.71 4.99 38.85
N ALA A 249 9.69 5.31 38.00
CA ALA A 249 10.92 4.53 37.88
C ALA A 249 11.99 5.18 38.79
N LYS A 250 11.99 4.78 40.06
CA LYS A 250 13.14 4.94 40.96
C LYS A 250 13.39 3.62 41.67
#